data_AF-A0A559KLR6-F1
#
_entry.id   AF-A0A559KLR6-F1
#
_cell.length_a   1.000
_cell.length_b   1.000
_cell.length_c   1.000
_cell.angle_alpha   90.00
_cell.angle_beta   90.00
_cell.angle_gamma   90.00
#
_symmetry.space_group_name_H-M   'P 1'
#
loop_
_entity.id
_entity.type
_entity.pdbx_description
1 polymer ?
#
loop_
_entity_poly.entity_id
_entity_poly.type
_entity_poly.pdbx_seq_one_letter_code
_entity_poly.pdbx_strand_id
1 'polypeptide(L)'
;MSAPPQTNWAPILAARAQNDRDAMKLYAAALSGLIAVFITFHTSTYLWRKTGLAQGPFNYSASIKSLLSRKVPIAPSLGHVLLYIIYFSLNFGFFFVKVDDSILALDYVLAARAGWLAVANLCLTVFLSLKITPLGFLTGWTYDRLNSLHRASGLMTSALVVTHAAMISAFYQDQQPSRLYETK
;
A
#
# COMPACT_ATOMS: atom_id res chain seq x y z
N MET A 1 2.70 -44.96 24.30
CA MET A 1 2.31 -43.67 23.70
C MET A 1 3.57 -42.84 23.51
N SER A 2 4.07 -42.71 22.29
CA SER A 2 5.21 -41.84 21.98
C SER A 2 4.79 -40.38 22.15
N ALA A 3 5.62 -39.56 22.79
CA ALA A 3 5.38 -38.13 22.88
C ALA A 3 5.16 -37.54 21.47
N PRO A 4 4.19 -36.62 21.27
CA PRO A 4 4.04 -35.96 19.98
C PRO A 4 5.38 -35.30 19.61
N PRO A 5 5.78 -35.37 18.32
CA PRO A 5 7.02 -34.75 17.88
C PRO A 5 7.01 -33.27 18.26
N GLN A 6 7.97 -32.83 19.08
CA GLN A 6 8.13 -31.41 19.38
C GLN A 6 8.53 -30.68 18.10
N THR A 7 7.60 -29.92 17.54
CA THR A 7 7.85 -29.05 16.40
C THR A 7 8.85 -27.99 16.84
N ASN A 8 10.02 -27.98 16.20
CA ASN A 8 10.99 -26.90 16.43
C ASN A 8 10.48 -25.63 15.74
N TRP A 9 9.90 -24.71 16.52
CA TRP A 9 9.29 -23.47 16.02
C TRP A 9 10.31 -22.45 15.51
N ALA A 10 11.56 -22.51 15.97
CA ALA A 10 12.59 -21.55 15.60
C ALA A 10 12.88 -21.47 14.08
N PRO A 11 13.16 -22.58 13.37
CA PRO A 11 13.40 -22.54 11.92
C PRO A 11 12.17 -22.11 11.12
N ILE A 12 10.96 -22.50 11.57
CA ILE A 12 9.69 -22.16 10.93
C ILE A 12 9.45 -20.65 10.98
N LEU A 13 9.62 -20.05 12.17
CA LEU A 13 9.45 -18.61 12.37
C LEU A 13 10.54 -17.83 11.61
N ALA A 14 11.77 -18.34 11.56
CA ALA A 14 12.85 -17.73 10.80
C ALA A 14 12.58 -17.72 9.28
N ALA A 15 12.10 -18.85 8.73
CA ALA A 15 11.72 -18.94 7.31
C ALA A 15 10.58 -17.97 6.96
N ARG A 16 9.59 -17.81 7.85
CA ARG A 16 8.51 -16.82 7.68
C ARG A 16 9.03 -15.39 7.75
N ALA A 17 9.87 -15.08 8.73
CA ALA A 17 10.48 -13.75 8.82
C ALA A 17 11.28 -13.40 7.56
N GLN A 18 11.90 -14.38 6.90
CA GLN A 18 12.54 -14.20 5.59
C GLN A 18 11.52 -13.95 4.48
N ASN A 19 10.46 -14.75 4.37
CA ASN A 19 9.40 -14.55 3.39
C ASN A 19 8.71 -13.18 3.53
N ASP A 20 8.47 -12.75 4.77
CA ASP A 20 7.87 -11.45 5.08
C ASP A 20 8.80 -10.30 4.70
N ARG A 21 10.10 -10.43 5.00
CA ARG A 21 11.11 -9.46 4.57
C ARG A 21 11.17 -9.36 3.05
N ASP A 22 11.12 -10.47 2.32
CA ASP A 22 11.21 -10.46 0.87
C ASP A 22 9.94 -9.90 0.22
N ALA A 23 8.76 -10.22 0.75
CA ALA A 23 7.51 -9.59 0.34
C ALA A 23 7.55 -8.07 0.59
N MET A 24 8.10 -7.64 1.74
CA MET A 24 8.23 -6.22 2.07
C MET A 24 9.25 -5.48 1.21
N LYS A 25 10.35 -6.12 0.82
CA LYS A 25 11.30 -5.54 -0.15
C LYS A 25 10.61 -5.31 -1.49
N LEU A 26 9.83 -6.28 -1.97
CA LEU A 26 9.07 -6.14 -3.22
C LEU A 26 8.02 -5.03 -3.12
N TYR A 27 7.31 -4.94 -2.00
CA TYR A 27 6.34 -3.88 -1.76
C TYR A 27 7.02 -2.50 -1.71
N ALA A 28 8.12 -2.36 -0.97
CA ALA A 28 8.88 -1.11 -0.89
C ALA A 28 9.46 -0.71 -2.25
N ALA A 29 9.98 -1.67 -3.03
CA ALA A 29 10.46 -1.43 -4.39
C ALA A 29 9.31 -0.98 -5.32
N ALA A 30 8.14 -1.60 -5.23
CA ALA A 30 6.97 -1.20 -6.02
C ALA A 30 6.47 0.21 -5.64
N LEU A 31 6.39 0.51 -4.34
CA LEU A 31 5.94 1.81 -3.86
C LEU A 31 6.93 2.92 -4.21
N SER A 32 8.24 2.69 -4.01
CA SER A 32 9.29 3.64 -4.41
C SER A 32 9.36 3.83 -5.92
N GLY A 33 9.18 2.77 -6.71
CA GLY A 33 9.05 2.84 -8.16
C GLY A 33 7.85 3.70 -8.59
N LEU A 34 6.68 3.50 -7.98
CA LEU A 34 5.49 4.31 -8.25
C LEU A 34 5.75 5.81 -7.94
N ILE A 35 6.37 6.09 -6.80
CA ILE A 35 6.76 7.45 -6.40
C ILE A 35 7.78 8.04 -7.40
N ALA A 36 8.79 7.27 -7.82
CA ALA A 36 9.79 7.71 -8.77
C ALA A 36 9.23 7.98 -10.17
N VAL A 37 8.34 7.11 -10.67
CA VAL A 37 7.61 7.33 -11.95
C VAL A 37 6.78 8.61 -11.86
N PHE A 38 6.11 8.84 -10.73
CA PHE A 38 5.35 10.06 -10.52
C PHE A 38 6.22 11.32 -10.52
N ILE A 39 7.35 11.30 -9.79
CA ILE A 39 8.29 12.43 -9.73
C ILE A 39 8.93 12.70 -11.11
N THR A 40 9.37 11.67 -11.82
CA THR A 40 10.00 11.80 -13.15
C THR A 40 9.02 12.30 -14.20
N PHE A 41 7.79 11.78 -14.22
CA PHE A 41 6.73 12.28 -15.10
C PHE A 41 6.42 13.77 -14.84
N HIS A 42 6.32 14.15 -13.57
CA HIS A 42 6.02 15.51 -13.17
C HIS A 42 7.17 16.49 -13.49
N THR A 43 8.40 16.14 -13.14
CA THR A 43 9.58 16.99 -13.43
C THR A 43 9.80 17.14 -14.94
N SER A 44 9.57 16.09 -15.73
CA SER A 44 9.58 16.14 -17.20
C SER A 44 8.53 17.12 -17.74
N THR A 45 7.29 17.06 -17.26
CA THR A 45 6.24 18.01 -17.70
C THR A 45 6.45 19.43 -17.20
N TYR A 46 7.02 19.62 -16.00
CA TYR A 46 7.36 20.93 -15.45
C TYR A 46 8.47 21.62 -16.26
N LEU A 47 9.56 20.90 -16.54
CA LEU A 47 10.67 21.41 -17.34
C LEU A 47 10.20 21.83 -18.74
N TRP A 48 9.35 21.02 -19.37
CA TRP A 48 8.83 21.29 -20.72
C TRP A 48 7.91 22.51 -20.80
N ARG A 49 7.09 22.74 -19.76
CA ARG A 49 6.27 23.96 -19.65
C ARG A 49 7.13 25.20 -19.46
N LYS A 50 8.23 25.08 -18.72
CA LYS A 50 9.16 26.19 -18.46
C LYS A 50 10.03 26.52 -19.68
N THR A 51 10.34 25.53 -20.53
CA THR A 51 11.11 25.72 -21.78
C THR A 51 10.28 26.23 -22.96
N GLY A 52 8.96 26.44 -22.80
CA GLY A 52 8.12 27.07 -23.83
C GLY A 52 7.87 26.22 -25.08
N LEU A 53 8.16 24.91 -25.05
CA LEU A 53 7.90 24.00 -26.16
C LEU A 53 6.38 23.71 -26.25
N ALA A 54 5.77 24.04 -27.38
CA ALA A 54 4.32 23.99 -27.60
C ALA A 54 3.71 22.56 -27.58
N GLN A 55 4.53 21.51 -27.54
CA GLN A 55 4.10 20.11 -27.47
C GLN A 55 4.82 19.42 -26.31
N GLY A 56 4.08 18.66 -25.49
CA GLY A 56 4.63 17.90 -24.35
C GLY A 56 5.48 16.69 -24.80
N PRO A 57 6.22 16.02 -23.87
CA PRO A 57 7.19 14.96 -24.21
C PRO A 57 6.59 13.73 -24.86
N PHE A 58 5.32 13.54 -24.58
CA PHE A 58 4.53 12.51 -25.19
C PHE A 58 3.48 13.21 -26.04
N ASN A 59 3.60 13.03 -27.35
CA ASN A 59 2.49 13.26 -28.26
C ASN A 59 1.45 12.17 -28.03
N TYR A 60 0.69 12.30 -26.94
CA TYR A 60 -0.51 11.51 -26.73
C TYR A 60 -1.45 11.81 -27.89
N SER A 61 -1.81 10.75 -28.63
CA SER A 61 -2.86 10.81 -29.65
C SER A 61 -4.10 11.54 -29.10
N ALA A 62 -4.75 12.35 -29.94
CA ALA A 62 -5.95 13.09 -29.57
C ALA A 62 -7.02 12.21 -28.90
N SER A 63 -7.05 10.92 -29.21
CA SER A 63 -7.91 9.90 -28.60
C SER A 63 -7.56 9.59 -27.14
N ILE A 64 -6.28 9.53 -26.79
CA ILE A 64 -5.83 9.34 -25.39
C ILE A 64 -6.12 10.61 -24.60
N LYS A 65 -5.94 11.80 -25.20
CA LYS A 65 -6.32 13.06 -24.57
C LYS A 65 -7.84 13.16 -24.36
N SER A 66 -8.67 12.73 -25.31
CA SER A 66 -10.14 12.77 -25.16
C SER A 66 -10.65 11.76 -24.13
N LEU A 67 -10.05 10.56 -24.07
CA LEU A 67 -10.31 9.57 -23.03
C LEU A 67 -9.88 10.08 -21.65
N LEU A 68 -8.66 10.62 -21.53
CA LEU A 68 -8.11 11.12 -20.26
C LEU A 68 -8.79 12.42 -19.75
N SER A 69 -9.39 13.19 -20.66
CA SER A 69 -10.12 14.44 -20.35
C SER A 69 -11.62 14.24 -20.14
N ARG A 70 -12.13 13.01 -20.30
CA ARG A 70 -13.55 12.72 -20.06
C ARG A 70 -13.81 12.87 -18.57
N LYS A 71 -14.46 13.98 -18.19
CA LYS A 71 -14.91 14.24 -16.82
C LYS A 71 -15.77 13.07 -16.35
N VAL A 72 -15.30 12.39 -15.32
CA VAL A 72 -16.08 11.39 -14.60
C VAL A 72 -16.74 12.14 -13.42
N PRO A 73 -18.02 11.89 -13.09
CA PRO A 73 -18.73 12.65 -12.06
C PRO A 73 -18.07 12.67 -10.68
N ILE A 74 -17.12 11.77 -10.43
CA ILE A 74 -16.50 11.51 -9.12
C ILE A 74 -15.10 12.15 -8.99
N ALA A 75 -14.45 12.61 -10.07
CA ALA A 75 -13.10 13.18 -9.98
C ALA A 75 -12.76 14.18 -11.11
N PRO A 76 -11.94 15.22 -10.82
CA PRO A 76 -11.66 16.32 -11.76
C PRO A 76 -10.78 15.94 -12.97
N SER A 77 -10.10 14.79 -12.98
CA SER A 77 -9.42 14.25 -14.19
C SER A 77 -9.21 12.74 -14.10
N LEU A 78 -9.27 12.05 -15.24
CA LEU A 78 -9.11 10.59 -15.32
C LEU A 78 -7.71 10.12 -14.87
N GLY A 79 -6.69 10.98 -15.01
CA GLY A 79 -5.33 10.68 -14.53
C GLY A 79 -5.23 10.54 -13.01
N HIS A 80 -6.03 11.28 -12.24
CA HIS A 80 -6.08 11.10 -10.78
C HIS A 80 -6.79 9.80 -10.41
N VAL A 81 -7.85 9.44 -11.14
CA VAL A 81 -8.57 8.17 -10.96
C VAL A 81 -7.66 6.99 -11.24
N LEU A 82 -6.89 7.03 -12.33
CA LEU A 82 -5.94 5.97 -12.66
C LEU A 82 -4.87 5.81 -11.56
N LEU A 83 -4.38 6.91 -11.00
CA LEU A 83 -3.40 6.89 -9.92
C LEU A 83 -3.97 6.26 -8.65
N TYR A 84 -5.22 6.59 -8.29
CA TYR A 84 -5.92 5.92 -7.20
C TYR A 84 -6.10 4.43 -7.48
N ILE A 85 -6.52 4.04 -8.69
CA ILE A 85 -6.71 2.64 -9.08
C ILE A 85 -5.39 1.87 -8.92
N ILE A 86 -4.28 2.37 -9.47
CA ILE A 86 -2.98 1.71 -9.36
C ILE A 86 -2.56 1.59 -7.88
N TYR A 87 -2.73 2.64 -7.10
CA TYR A 87 -2.41 2.63 -5.67
C TYR A 87 -3.23 1.60 -4.88
N PHE A 88 -4.55 1.55 -5.10
CA PHE A 88 -5.43 0.57 -4.46
C PHE A 88 -5.14 -0.84 -4.94
N SER A 89 -4.90 -1.05 -6.25
CA SER A 89 -4.57 -2.35 -6.81
C SER A 89 -3.24 -2.89 -6.29
N LEU A 90 -2.23 -2.04 -6.09
CA LEU A 90 -0.97 -2.45 -5.46
C LEU A 90 -1.22 -2.88 -4.01
N ASN A 91 -1.91 -2.05 -3.23
CA ASN A 91 -2.24 -2.38 -1.85
C ASN A 91 -3.02 -3.69 -1.72
N PHE A 92 -4.01 -3.91 -2.59
CA PHE A 92 -4.84 -5.10 -2.59
C PHE A 92 -4.08 -6.33 -3.10
N GLY A 93 -3.28 -6.18 -4.16
CA GLY A 93 -2.47 -7.27 -4.70
C GLY A 93 -1.44 -7.76 -3.69
N PHE A 94 -0.70 -6.84 -3.05
CA PHE A 94 0.30 -7.19 -2.05
C PHE A 94 -0.27 -7.71 -0.73
N PHE A 95 -1.56 -7.48 -0.47
CA PHE A 95 -2.26 -8.11 0.66
C PHE A 95 -2.28 -9.65 0.54
N PHE A 96 -2.37 -10.17 -0.69
CA PHE A 96 -2.47 -11.61 -0.97
C PHE A 96 -1.18 -12.25 -1.49
N VAL A 97 -0.10 -11.47 -1.67
CA VAL A 97 1.18 -12.01 -2.17
C VAL A 97 1.82 -12.95 -1.14
N LYS A 98 2.15 -14.16 -1.59
CA LYS A 98 2.83 -15.21 -0.80
C LYS A 98 2.14 -15.47 0.55
N VAL A 99 0.80 -15.57 0.52
CA VAL A 99 0.05 -16.12 1.66
C VAL A 99 0.22 -17.63 1.60
N ASP A 100 0.92 -18.17 2.59
CA ASP A 100 1.12 -19.62 2.77
C ASP A 100 0.51 -20.03 4.12
N ASP A 101 -0.57 -20.79 4.05
CA ASP A 101 -1.37 -21.30 5.15
C ASP A 101 -0.92 -22.67 5.64
N SER A 102 0.12 -23.25 5.03
CA SER A 102 0.58 -24.61 5.35
C SER A 102 1.15 -24.79 6.78
N ILE A 103 1.51 -23.71 7.47
CA ILE A 103 2.24 -23.79 8.77
C ILE A 103 1.58 -22.98 9.91
N LEU A 104 0.89 -21.87 9.64
CA LEU A 104 0.13 -21.12 10.66
C LEU A 104 -1.21 -20.72 10.07
N ALA A 105 -2.20 -20.52 10.96
CA ALA A 105 -3.54 -20.08 10.61
C ALA A 105 -3.51 -18.87 9.65
N LEU A 106 -4.36 -18.95 8.62
CA LEU A 106 -4.54 -17.93 7.60
C LEU A 106 -4.77 -16.54 8.23
N ASP A 107 -5.55 -16.48 9.30
CA ASP A 107 -5.91 -15.24 9.99
C ASP A 107 -4.69 -14.51 10.56
N TYR A 108 -3.74 -15.27 11.11
CA TYR A 108 -2.49 -14.70 11.62
C TYR A 108 -1.58 -14.18 10.48
N VAL A 109 -1.51 -14.92 9.37
CA VAL A 109 -0.74 -14.52 8.19
C VAL A 109 -1.28 -13.22 7.60
N LEU A 110 -2.61 -13.16 7.41
CA LEU A 110 -3.28 -11.99 6.85
C LEU A 110 -3.24 -10.81 7.82
N ALA A 111 -3.35 -11.04 9.13
CA ALA A 111 -3.15 -10.01 10.14
C ALA A 111 -1.74 -9.41 10.02
N ALA A 112 -0.68 -10.24 10.01
CA ALA A 112 0.69 -9.76 9.89
C ALA A 112 0.91 -8.94 8.60
N ARG A 113 0.38 -9.42 7.47
CA ARG A 113 0.43 -8.70 6.17
C ARG A 113 -0.28 -7.35 6.22
N ALA A 114 -1.48 -7.30 6.80
CA ALA A 114 -2.24 -6.06 6.99
C ALA A 114 -1.44 -5.03 7.81
N GLY A 115 -0.77 -5.48 8.88
CA GLY A 115 0.07 -4.63 9.72
C GLY A 115 1.26 -4.03 8.95
N TRP A 116 1.97 -4.86 8.19
CA TRP A 116 3.11 -4.40 7.37
C TRP A 116 2.69 -3.38 6.29
N LEU A 117 1.58 -3.63 5.60
CA LEU A 117 1.02 -2.70 4.63
C LEU A 117 0.55 -1.40 5.30
N ALA A 118 -0.06 -1.48 6.49
CA ALA A 118 -0.48 -0.30 7.24
C ALA A 118 0.70 0.63 7.56
N VAL A 119 1.81 0.07 8.06
CA VAL A 119 3.03 0.84 8.37
C VAL A 119 3.59 1.54 7.13
N ALA A 120 3.65 0.85 6.00
CA ALA A 120 4.18 1.44 4.79
C ALA A 120 3.27 2.54 4.22
N ASN A 121 1.95 2.38 4.27
CA ASN A 121 1.01 3.45 3.92
C ASN A 121 1.02 4.61 4.93
N LEU A 122 1.31 4.33 6.21
CA LEU A 122 1.52 5.38 7.21
C LEU A 122 2.72 6.24 6.85
N CYS A 123 3.86 5.65 6.46
CA CYS A 123 5.02 6.40 5.99
C CYS A 123 4.68 7.31 4.80
N LEU A 124 3.93 6.79 3.82
CA LEU A 124 3.45 7.58 2.68
C LEU A 124 2.51 8.71 3.13
N THR A 125 1.57 8.42 4.03
CA THR A 125 0.61 9.39 4.55
C THR A 125 1.30 10.52 5.29
N VAL A 126 2.27 10.21 6.14
CA VAL A 126 3.11 11.20 6.84
C VAL A 126 3.89 12.03 5.82
N PHE A 127 4.52 11.39 4.82
CA PHE A 127 5.25 12.09 3.76
C PHE A 127 4.36 13.09 3.00
N LEU A 128 3.11 12.73 2.71
CA LEU A 128 2.14 13.60 2.06
C LEU A 128 1.58 14.70 2.98
N SER A 129 1.68 14.54 4.31
CA SER A 129 1.11 15.48 5.28
C SER A 129 2.02 16.67 5.60
N LEU A 130 3.30 16.62 5.21
CA LEU A 130 4.23 17.65 5.59
C LEU A 130 3.96 18.97 4.83
N LYS A 131 3.27 19.90 5.49
CA LYS A 131 2.89 21.22 4.95
C LYS A 131 4.06 22.15 4.60
N ILE A 132 5.25 21.91 5.15
CA ILE A 132 6.42 22.81 5.06
C ILE A 132 7.53 22.19 4.18
N THR A 133 7.21 21.21 3.32
CA THR A 133 8.25 20.36 2.71
C THR A 133 8.62 20.64 1.25
N PRO A 134 9.86 20.29 0.85
CA PRO A 134 10.34 20.27 -0.54
C PRO A 134 9.46 19.47 -1.51
N LEU A 135 8.43 18.76 -1.04
CA LEU A 135 7.45 18.08 -1.88
C LEU A 135 6.64 19.05 -2.75
N GLY A 136 6.28 20.23 -2.22
CA GLY A 136 5.66 21.29 -3.05
C GLY A 136 6.59 21.77 -4.16
N PHE A 137 7.90 21.82 -3.88
CA PHE A 137 8.93 22.13 -4.88
C PHE A 137 9.14 20.98 -5.87
N LEU A 138 9.13 19.72 -5.41
CA LEU A 138 9.32 18.52 -6.24
C LEU A 138 8.11 18.21 -7.14
N THR A 139 6.90 18.45 -6.65
CA THR A 139 5.64 18.04 -7.31
C THR A 139 4.86 19.21 -7.88
N GLY A 140 5.24 20.47 -7.60
CA GLY A 140 4.55 21.66 -8.11
C GLY A 140 3.02 21.68 -7.91
N TRP A 141 2.49 20.81 -7.04
CA TRP A 141 1.06 20.62 -6.84
C TRP A 141 0.57 21.59 -5.78
N THR A 142 -0.61 22.15 -6.05
CA THR A 142 -1.33 22.94 -5.06
C THR A 142 -1.69 22.05 -3.88
N TYR A 143 -1.62 22.63 -2.68
CA TYR A 143 -1.91 21.97 -1.41
C TYR A 143 -3.22 21.14 -1.44
N ASP A 144 -4.26 21.62 -2.12
CA ASP A 144 -5.55 20.93 -2.25
C ASP A 144 -5.45 19.54 -2.89
N ARG A 145 -4.60 19.38 -3.92
CA ARG A 145 -4.44 18.09 -4.62
C ARG A 145 -3.64 17.11 -3.78
N LEU A 146 -2.63 17.61 -3.08
CA LEU A 146 -1.80 16.82 -2.17
C LEU A 146 -2.60 16.35 -0.95
N ASN A 147 -3.46 17.23 -0.43
CA ASN A 147 -4.38 16.92 0.67
C ASN A 147 -5.40 15.83 0.30
N SER A 148 -5.86 15.78 -0.96
CA SER A 148 -6.70 14.68 -1.43
C SER A 148 -5.97 13.33 -1.43
N LEU A 149 -4.71 13.28 -1.88
CA LEU A 149 -3.90 12.05 -1.83
C LEU A 149 -3.61 11.62 -0.38
N HIS A 150 -3.27 12.57 0.49
CA HIS A 150 -3.06 12.32 1.92
C HIS A 150 -4.31 11.71 2.59
N ARG A 151 -5.50 12.23 2.25
CA ARG A 151 -6.78 11.67 2.75
C ARG A 151 -7.00 10.25 2.24
N ALA A 152 -6.74 9.98 0.96
CA ALA A 152 -6.88 8.65 0.40
C ALA A 152 -5.90 7.64 1.01
N SER A 153 -4.63 8.04 1.18
CA SER A 153 -3.63 7.18 1.81
C SER A 153 -3.92 6.94 3.28
N GLY A 154 -4.35 7.97 4.02
CA GLY A 154 -4.74 7.86 5.42
C GLY A 154 -5.99 7.00 5.65
N LEU A 155 -6.96 7.05 4.72
CA LEU A 155 -8.11 6.14 4.74
C LEU A 155 -7.66 4.69 4.54
N MET A 156 -6.77 4.44 3.59
CA MET A 156 -6.22 3.10 3.34
C MET A 156 -5.42 2.58 4.55
N THR A 157 -4.57 3.41 5.15
CA THR A 157 -3.86 3.08 6.40
C THR A 157 -4.84 2.71 7.50
N SER A 158 -5.88 3.53 7.72
CA SER A 158 -6.90 3.27 8.73
C SER A 158 -7.62 1.94 8.48
N ALA A 159 -8.02 1.67 7.24
CA ALA A 159 -8.67 0.41 6.88
C ALA A 159 -7.77 -0.80 7.16
N LEU A 160 -6.49 -0.74 6.77
CA LEU A 160 -5.52 -1.81 7.01
C LEU A 160 -5.25 -2.04 8.50
N VAL A 161 -5.20 -0.97 9.32
CA VAL A 161 -5.07 -1.08 10.79
C VAL A 161 -6.29 -1.77 11.39
N VAL A 162 -7.50 -1.40 10.95
CA VAL A 162 -8.74 -2.05 11.43
C VAL A 162 -8.75 -3.53 11.02
N THR A 163 -8.40 -3.86 9.78
CA THR A 163 -8.28 -5.25 9.32
C THR A 163 -7.23 -6.03 10.13
N HIS A 164 -6.06 -5.44 10.38
CA HIS A 164 -5.02 -6.04 11.22
C HIS A 164 -5.55 -6.35 12.63
N ALA A 165 -6.18 -5.38 13.27
CA ALA A 165 -6.74 -5.54 14.62
C ALA A 165 -7.87 -6.57 14.67
N ALA A 166 -8.75 -6.60 13.67
CA ALA A 166 -9.85 -7.57 13.59
C ALA A 166 -9.33 -9.00 13.41
N MET A 167 -8.40 -9.21 12.48
CA MET A 167 -7.87 -10.55 12.18
C MET A 167 -7.02 -11.11 13.33
N ILE A 168 -6.19 -10.28 13.97
CA ILE A 168 -5.42 -10.74 15.13
C ILE A 168 -6.33 -11.04 16.32
N SER A 169 -7.40 -10.25 16.53
CA SER A 169 -8.38 -10.50 17.58
C SER A 169 -9.15 -11.79 17.33
N ALA A 170 -9.57 -12.05 16.09
CA ALA A 170 -10.24 -13.29 15.69
C ALA A 170 -9.35 -14.51 15.92
N PHE A 171 -8.08 -14.44 15.54
CA PHE A 171 -7.10 -15.50 15.79
C PHE A 171 -6.98 -15.82 17.29
N TYR A 172 -6.87 -14.81 18.16
CA TYR A 172 -6.78 -15.04 19.60
C TYR A 172 -8.09 -15.54 20.22
N GLN A 173 -9.25 -15.16 19.68
CA GLN A 173 -10.55 -15.68 20.11
C GLN A 173 -10.71 -17.16 19.74
N ASP A 174 -10.34 -17.54 18.53
CA ASP A 174 -10.41 -18.94 18.05
C ASP A 174 -9.42 -19.85 18.80
N GLN A 175 -8.30 -19.30 19.28
CA GLN A 175 -7.37 -20.00 20.17
C GLN A 175 -7.86 -20.13 21.63
N GLN A 176 -8.97 -19.46 22.01
CA GLN A 176 -9.46 -19.40 23.39
C GLN A 176 -10.59 -20.36 23.87
N PRO A 177 -10.95 -21.52 23.29
CA PRO A 177 -12.14 -22.25 23.78
C PRO A 177 -11.91 -23.24 24.94
N SER A 178 -10.68 -23.61 25.33
CA SER A 178 -10.46 -24.77 26.24
C SER A 178 -9.89 -24.54 27.64
N ARG A 179 -9.22 -23.40 27.91
CA ARG A 179 -8.57 -23.20 29.23
C ARG A 179 -9.52 -22.75 30.35
N LEU A 180 -10.71 -22.26 30.04
CA LEU A 180 -11.64 -21.74 31.05
C LEU A 180 -12.50 -22.82 31.72
N TYR A 181 -12.54 -24.05 31.18
CA TYR A 181 -13.22 -25.19 31.80
C TYR A 181 -12.29 -26.22 32.43
N GLU A 182 -10.97 -26.15 32.19
CA GLU A 182 -9.98 -27.02 32.84
C GLU A 182 -9.51 -26.50 34.20
N THR A 183 -9.83 -25.24 34.55
CA THR A 183 -9.68 -24.73 35.91
C THR A 183 -11.02 -24.79 36.65
N LYS A 184 -11.46 -26.02 36.97
CA LYS A 184 -12.38 -26.28 38.08
C LYS A 184 -11.60 -26.94 39.21
#